data_AF-A0A2P2GCJ7-F1
#
_entry.id   AF-A0A2P2GCJ7-F1
#
_cell.length_a   1.000
_cell.length_b   1.000
_cell.length_c   1.000
_cell.angle_alpha   90.00
_cell.angle_beta   90.00
_cell.angle_gamma   90.00
#
_symmetry.space_group_name_H-M   'P 1'
#
loop_
_entity.id
_entity.type
_entity.pdbx_description
1 polymer ?
#
loop_
_entity_poly.entity_id
_entity_poly.type
_entity_poly.pdbx_seq_one_letter_code
_entity_poly.pdbx_strand_id
1 'polypeptide(L)' 'MLDTSRDPAPASAPAPTPAASAPEEPRGCLFALSQPPLMIFLAVIGALLLMAALHDLFLL' A
#
# COMPACT_ATOMS: atom_id res chain seq x y z
N MET A 1 -4.98 -2.93 30.54
CA MET A 1 -4.51 -4.24 31.03
C MET A 1 -5.22 -5.31 30.22
N LEU A 2 -4.45 -6.16 29.53
CA LEU A 2 -4.78 -7.52 29.02
C LEU A 2 -6.01 -7.61 28.10
N ASP A 3 -6.02 -8.17 26.88
CA ASP A 3 -5.28 -9.29 26.34
C ASP A 3 -5.62 -9.32 24.83
N THR A 4 -4.65 -9.16 23.93
CA THR A 4 -4.81 -9.67 22.56
C THR A 4 -3.59 -10.52 22.27
N SER A 5 -3.60 -11.64 23.00
CA SER A 5 -3.09 -12.95 22.63
C SER A 5 -1.72 -12.98 21.97
N ARG A 6 -0.74 -13.22 22.83
CA ARG A 6 0.52 -13.87 22.46
C ARG A 6 0.24 -15.27 21.88
N ASP A 7 0.75 -15.48 20.66
CA ASP A 7 1.32 -16.70 20.05
C ASP A 7 0.40 -17.88 19.61
N PRO A 8 0.79 -18.68 18.58
CA PRO A 8 2.12 -19.30 18.49
C PRO A 8 2.94 -18.94 17.25
N ALA A 9 4.20 -18.56 17.45
CA ALA A 9 5.27 -18.92 16.55
C ALA A 9 5.41 -20.46 16.54
N PRO A 10 5.36 -21.15 15.40
CA PRO A 10 5.82 -22.52 15.33
C PRO A 10 7.33 -22.52 15.11
N ALA A 11 8.06 -22.98 16.14
CA ALA A 11 9.46 -23.37 16.03
C ALA A 11 9.60 -24.69 15.24
N SER A 12 10.45 -24.65 14.20
CA SER A 12 11.27 -25.73 13.61
C SER A 12 10.73 -27.16 13.42
N ALA A 13 10.59 -27.62 12.15
CA ALA A 13 11.23 -28.82 11.57
C ALA A 13 10.82 -29.08 10.09
N PRO A 14 11.62 -29.82 9.25
CA PRO A 14 11.84 -29.49 7.83
C PRO A 14 11.32 -30.48 6.74
N ALA A 15 11.40 -30.02 5.48
CA ALA A 15 11.56 -30.73 4.18
C ALA A 15 10.31 -30.78 3.22
N PRO A 16 10.50 -30.98 1.90
CA PRO A 16 10.35 -29.91 0.90
C PRO A 16 9.31 -30.23 -0.20
N THR A 17 8.47 -29.26 -0.57
CA THR A 17 7.64 -29.34 -1.78
C THR A 17 7.79 -28.05 -2.60
N PRO A 18 8.33 -28.11 -3.82
CA PRO A 18 8.30 -26.98 -4.75
C PRO A 18 6.91 -26.89 -5.38
N ALA A 19 5.89 -26.63 -4.57
CA ALA A 19 4.56 -26.30 -5.05
C ALA A 19 4.45 -24.78 -5.06
N ALA A 20 4.92 -24.19 -6.16
CA ALA A 20 4.56 -22.86 -6.67
C ALA A 20 4.01 -21.90 -5.60
N SER A 21 4.92 -21.22 -4.89
CA SER A 21 4.61 -19.95 -4.26
C SER A 21 4.23 -18.97 -5.37
N ALA A 22 2.93 -18.94 -5.72
CA ALA A 22 2.33 -17.74 -6.26
C ALA A 22 2.77 -16.61 -5.31
N PRO A 23 3.42 -15.54 -5.80
CA PRO A 23 3.84 -14.46 -4.93
C PRO A 23 2.58 -13.98 -4.22
N GLU A 24 2.58 -14.00 -2.88
CA GLU A 24 1.67 -13.18 -2.11
C GLU A 24 1.93 -11.75 -2.57
N GLU A 25 1.09 -11.28 -3.52
CA GLU A 25 1.14 -9.92 -4.03
C GLU A 25 1.32 -9.00 -2.82
N PRO A 26 2.35 -8.16 -2.75
CA PRO A 26 2.62 -7.31 -1.59
C PRO A 26 1.54 -6.24 -1.52
N ARG A 27 0.36 -6.62 -1.01
CA ARG A 27 -0.80 -5.75 -0.80
C ARG A 27 -0.46 -4.63 0.19
N GLY A 28 0.65 -4.70 0.91
CA GLY A 28 1.07 -3.70 1.90
C GLY A 28 1.28 -2.30 1.35
N CYS A 29 1.91 -2.14 0.17
CA CYS A 29 2.17 -0.81 -0.39
C CYS A 29 0.94 -0.25 -1.12
N LEU A 30 0.28 -1.09 -1.93
CA LEU A 30 -0.95 -0.71 -2.63
C LEU A 30 -2.07 -0.35 -1.65
N PHE A 31 -2.20 -1.06 -0.52
CA PHE A 31 -3.21 -0.76 0.51
C PHE A 31 -2.84 0.45 1.38
N ALA A 32 -1.54 0.70 1.60
CA ALA A 32 -1.06 1.92 2.26
C ALA A 32 -1.31 3.16 1.38
N LEU A 33 -1.09 3.04 0.07
CA LEU A 33 -1.41 4.09 -0.91
C LEU A 33 -2.92 4.27 -1.11
N SER A 34 -3.68 3.18 -1.03
CA SER A 34 -5.15 3.21 -1.08
C SER A 34 -5.77 3.48 0.28
N GLN A 35 -5.01 3.89 1.30
CA GLN A 35 -5.62 4.41 2.52
C GLN A 35 -6.56 5.55 2.11
N PRO A 36 -7.86 5.48 2.44
CA PRO A 36 -8.82 6.50 2.08
C PRO A 36 -8.35 7.94 2.34
N PRO A 37 -7.67 8.27 3.47
CA PRO A 37 -7.14 9.62 3.67
C PRO A 37 -5.98 10.01 2.73
N LEU A 38 -5.03 9.10 2.46
CA LEU A 38 -3.87 9.40 1.61
C LEU A 38 -4.29 9.55 0.14
N MET A 39 -5.24 8.73 -0.32
CA MET A 39 -5.80 8.82 -1.66
C MET A 39 -6.42 10.20 -1.94
N ILE A 40 -7.17 10.76 -0.99
CA ILE A 40 -7.75 12.10 -1.12
C ILE A 40 -6.68 13.18 -1.15
N PHE A 41 -5.66 13.07 -0.31
CA PHE A 41 -4.53 14.00 -0.31
C PHE A 41 -3.84 14.03 -1.68
N LEU A 42 -3.54 12.86 -2.24
CA LEU A 42 -2.88 12.75 -3.54
C LEU A 42 -3.75 13.31 -4.67
N ALA A 43 -5.07 13.08 -4.61
CA ALA A 43 -6.02 13.65 -5.56
C ALA A 43 -6.04 15.19 -5.52
N VAL A 44 -6.01 15.80 -4.33
CA VAL A 44 -5.98 17.26 -4.18
C VAL A 44 -4.70 17.84 -4.76
N ILE A 45 -3.53 17.29 -4.41
CA ILE A 45 -2.25 17.77 -4.94
C ILE A 45 -2.20 17.59 -6.46
N GLY A 46 -2.65 16.45 -6.98
CA GLY A 46 -2.74 16.21 -8.42
C GLY A 46 -3.62 17.23 -9.15
N ALA A 47 -4.78 17.57 -8.58
CA ALA A 47 -5.67 18.59 -9.15
C ALA A 47 -5.04 19.99 -9.14
N LEU A 48 -4.35 20.37 -8.04
CA LEU A 48 -3.64 21.65 -7.95
C LEU A 48 -2.53 21.75 -9.00
N LEU A 49 -1.72 20.69 -9.15
CA LEU A 49 -0.66 20.64 -10.15
C LEU A 49 -1.21 20.68 -11.58
N LEU A 50 -2.30 19.96 -11.86
CA LEU A 50 -2.95 19.98 -13.17
C LEU A 50 -3.47 21.38 -13.53
N MET A 51 -4.16 22.04 -12.60
CA MET A 51 -4.65 23.40 -12.82
C MET A 51 -3.52 24.39 -13.03
N ALA A 52 -2.42 24.27 -12.28
CA ALA A 52 -1.22 25.09 -12.47
C ALA A 52 -0.59 24.86 -13.85
N ALA A 53 -0.48 23.60 -14.30
CA ALA A 53 0.06 23.27 -15.62
C ALA A 53 -0.85 23.78 -16.76
N LEU A 54 -2.18 23.69 -16.60
CA LEU A 54 -3.12 24.27 -17.55
C LEU A 54 -2.99 25.80 -17.59
N HIS A 55 -2.89 26.45 -16.43
CA HIS A 55 -2.65 27.88 -16.37
C HIS A 55 -1.33 28.24 -17.07
N ASP A 56 -0.26 27.49 -16.82
CA ASP A 56 1.04 27.72 -17.45
C ASP A 56 0.96 27.57 -18.98
N LEU A 57 0.34 26.51 -19.49
CA LEU A 57 0.29 26.23 -20.92
C LEU A 57 -0.67 27.14 -21.70
N PHE A 58 -1.74 27.64 -21.08
CA PHE A 58 -2.81 28.39 -21.75
C PHE A 58 -2.84 29.89 -21.42
N LEU A 59 -2.25 30.34 -20.31
CA LEU A 59 -2.24 31.75 -19.88
C LEU A 59 -0.86 32.42 -19.95
N LEU A 60 0.21 31.68 -20.29
CA LEU A 60 1.41 32.26 -20.90
C LEU A 60 1.26 32.37 -22.42
#